data_AF-A0A8B7E3P6-F1
#
_entry.id   AF-A0A8B7E3P6-F1
#
_cell.length_a   1.000
_cell.length_b   1.000
_cell.length_c   1.000
_cell.angle_alpha   90.00
_cell.angle_beta   90.00
_cell.angle_gamma   90.00
#
_symmetry.space_group_name_H-M   'P 1'
#
loop_
_entity.id
_entity.type
_entity.pdbx_description
1 polymer ?
#
loop_
_entity_poly.entity_id
_entity_poly.type
_entity_poly.pdbx_seq_one_letter_code
_entity_poly.pdbx_strand_id
1 'polypeptide(L)'
;MIKDSIADQCPCYVVRGKNAKRHCLSSRYLLLMTEDFSALPIIDSLYEKEKYKSCIIFGSSFPKDQEFTQVCRDINRIKICMETGTKVVLLNMENLYESLYDALNQYYVSLGGENYVDLGIGTHRVKCRVHEGFRLIVIADRANVYNTFPIPLINRLEKHFLTLSNGMPPDKLKVVEKLKEWATHFSCVKSTTHEFRPSDSFIGYTEDTCASIVLKLSKIYNDSVEIFEEGCKLLLKLATPDSLSRVMKSPLKNQFGFIQKIFYEQFHSSLISFLYAELGNEDSKFMQKLIIWQPLDLLLRCGLLVNLHKLCRLPDFLQEGMFFGGCSSII
;
A
#
# COMPACT_ATOMS: atom_id res chain seq x y z
N MET A 1 13.41 -12.44 -10.36
CA MET A 1 12.52 -11.61 -11.21
C MET A 1 12.42 -10.18 -10.69
N ILE A 2 11.64 -9.84 -9.65
CA ILE A 2 11.71 -8.48 -9.05
C ILE A 2 13.08 -8.21 -8.41
N LYS A 3 13.68 -9.24 -7.79
CA LYS A 3 15.05 -9.17 -7.28
C LYS A 3 16.08 -8.82 -8.34
N ASP A 4 15.86 -9.08 -9.63
CA ASP A 4 16.86 -8.81 -10.68
C ASP A 4 16.76 -7.36 -11.20
N SER A 5 15.55 -6.79 -11.20
CA SER A 5 15.32 -5.35 -11.42
C SER A 5 15.63 -4.50 -10.16
N ILE A 6 15.69 -5.14 -8.99
CA ILE A 6 16.16 -4.56 -7.71
C ILE A 6 17.65 -4.83 -7.47
N ALA A 7 18.24 -5.85 -8.11
CA ALA A 7 19.63 -6.22 -7.96
C ALA A 7 20.54 -5.29 -8.76
N ASP A 8 21.72 -5.03 -8.20
CA ASP A 8 22.80 -4.26 -8.82
C ASP A 8 23.39 -4.88 -10.10
N GLN A 9 22.83 -5.99 -10.61
CA GLN A 9 23.32 -6.75 -11.77
C GLN A 9 22.43 -6.55 -12.99
N CYS A 10 22.70 -5.48 -13.74
CA CYS A 10 22.16 -5.30 -15.09
C CYS A 10 22.68 -6.43 -16.04
N PRO A 11 21.85 -7.03 -16.90
CA PRO A 11 22.29 -8.02 -17.90
C PRO A 11 23.42 -7.54 -18.83
N CYS A 12 23.53 -6.22 -18.99
CA CYS A 12 24.62 -5.54 -19.68
C CYS A 12 26.01 -5.74 -19.05
N TYR A 13 26.10 -6.19 -17.79
CA TYR A 13 27.36 -6.52 -17.09
C TYR A 13 28.13 -7.66 -17.76
N VAL A 14 27.45 -8.59 -18.41
CA VAL A 14 28.10 -9.74 -19.05
C VAL A 14 28.86 -9.32 -20.30
N VAL A 15 28.43 -8.25 -20.97
CA VAL A 15 29.02 -7.75 -22.22
C VAL A 15 30.13 -6.72 -21.98
N ARG A 16 30.09 -5.98 -20.86
CA ARG A 16 31.12 -4.99 -20.50
C ARG A 16 32.17 -5.66 -19.61
N GLY A 17 33.33 -5.95 -20.19
CA GLY A 17 34.46 -6.63 -19.55
C GLY A 17 34.82 -6.12 -18.15
N LYS A 18 35.46 -7.00 -17.38
CA LYS A 18 35.70 -7.06 -15.92
C LYS A 18 36.16 -5.80 -15.13
N ASN A 19 36.19 -4.58 -15.68
CA ASN A 19 36.62 -3.40 -14.94
C ASN A 19 35.49 -2.35 -14.82
N ALA A 20 35.13 -2.09 -13.56
CA ALA A 20 34.13 -1.15 -13.03
C ALA A 20 32.66 -1.67 -12.97
N LYS A 21 32.17 -1.83 -11.73
CA LYS A 21 30.76 -2.03 -11.39
C LYS A 21 29.94 -0.76 -11.70
N ARG A 22 29.75 -0.44 -12.99
CA ARG A 22 28.91 0.68 -13.42
C ARG A 22 27.57 0.15 -13.92
N HIS A 23 26.49 0.46 -13.21
CA HIS A 23 25.16 0.09 -13.65
C HIS A 23 24.78 0.87 -14.90
N CYS A 24 24.15 0.21 -15.88
CA CYS A 24 23.74 0.90 -17.09
C CYS A 24 22.50 1.75 -16.82
N LEU A 25 22.60 3.06 -17.08
CA LEU A 25 21.47 3.99 -17.07
C LEU A 25 20.44 3.71 -18.18
N SER A 26 20.65 2.68 -19.02
CA SER A 26 19.78 2.30 -20.13
C SER A 26 18.63 1.36 -19.76
N SER A 27 18.57 0.86 -18.52
CA SER A 27 17.41 0.09 -18.07
C SER A 27 16.27 1.06 -17.80
N ARG A 28 15.10 0.81 -18.38
CA ARG A 28 13.91 1.64 -18.16
C ARG A 28 13.52 1.67 -16.68
N TYR A 29 12.87 2.75 -16.26
CA TYR A 29 12.28 2.81 -14.92
C TYR A 29 11.08 1.86 -14.81
N LEU A 30 10.75 1.45 -13.59
CA LEU A 30 9.75 0.42 -13.34
C LEU A 30 8.35 1.01 -13.24
N LEU A 31 7.36 0.35 -13.83
CA LEU A 31 5.94 0.52 -13.54
C LEU A 31 5.42 -0.75 -12.88
N LEU A 32 5.16 -0.66 -11.58
CA LEU A 32 4.49 -1.69 -10.79
C LEU A 32 2.99 -1.45 -10.83
N MET A 33 2.29 -2.28 -11.60
CA MET A 33 0.84 -2.35 -11.62
C MET A 33 0.39 -3.26 -10.48
N THR A 34 -0.54 -2.77 -9.68
CA THR A 34 -1.08 -3.44 -8.48
C THR A 34 -2.60 -3.37 -8.49
N GLU A 35 -3.27 -4.15 -7.66
CA GLU A 35 -4.70 -4.00 -7.39
C GLU A 35 -4.85 -3.38 -6.00
N ASP A 36 -5.62 -2.31 -5.87
CA ASP A 36 -5.86 -1.60 -4.59
C ASP A 36 -4.58 -1.23 -3.79
N PHE A 37 -3.48 -0.94 -4.49
CA PHE A 37 -2.16 -0.65 -3.89
C PHE A 37 -1.62 -1.77 -2.96
N SER A 38 -2.05 -3.00 -3.19
CA SER A 38 -1.75 -4.17 -2.36
C SER A 38 -0.26 -4.53 -2.29
N ALA A 39 0.55 -4.03 -3.22
CA ALA A 39 1.99 -4.24 -3.23
C ALA A 39 2.79 -3.25 -2.38
N LEU A 40 2.20 -2.15 -1.89
CA LEU A 40 2.93 -1.19 -1.06
C LEU A 40 3.57 -1.83 0.18
N PRO A 41 2.87 -2.66 0.97
CA PRO A 41 3.47 -3.32 2.12
C PRO A 41 4.61 -4.28 1.75
N ILE A 42 4.57 -4.89 0.56
CA ILE A 42 5.64 -5.75 0.05
C ILE A 42 6.87 -4.90 -0.22
N ILE A 43 6.69 -3.80 -0.95
CA ILE A 43 7.74 -2.86 -1.33
C ILE A 43 8.40 -2.27 -0.11
N ASP A 44 7.59 -1.79 0.85
CA ASP A 44 8.08 -1.26 2.12
C ASP A 44 8.90 -2.32 2.87
N SER A 45 8.39 -3.55 2.98
CA SER A 45 9.12 -4.65 3.66
C SER A 45 10.42 -5.09 2.95
N LEU A 46 10.50 -4.93 1.62
CA LEU A 46 11.71 -5.24 0.86
C LEU A 46 12.75 -4.14 1.07
N TYR A 47 12.33 -2.88 1.07
CA TYR A 47 13.22 -1.74 1.26
C TYR A 47 13.64 -1.52 2.72
N GLU A 48 12.83 -1.87 3.71
CA GLU A 48 13.21 -1.87 5.13
C GLU A 48 14.37 -2.84 5.43
N LYS A 49 14.39 -4.00 4.76
CA LYS A 49 15.44 -5.02 4.95
C LYS A 49 16.75 -4.68 4.26
N GLU A 50 16.71 -3.74 3.34
CA GLU A 50 17.83 -3.31 2.54
C GLU A 50 18.42 -2.03 3.16
N LYS A 51 19.74 -1.92 3.27
CA LYS A 51 20.44 -0.73 3.82
C LYS A 51 20.25 0.54 2.97
N TYR A 52 19.34 0.51 2.01
CA TYR A 52 19.13 1.47 0.96
C TYR A 52 17.96 2.38 1.35
N LYS A 53 18.26 3.67 1.54
CA LYS A 53 17.22 4.69 1.74
C LYS A 53 16.37 4.76 0.47
N SER A 54 15.10 4.38 0.56
CA SER A 54 14.09 4.69 -0.46
C SER A 54 13.28 5.90 -0.03
N CYS A 55 13.05 6.85 -0.93
CA CYS A 55 12.16 7.98 -0.71
C CYS A 55 10.82 7.67 -1.35
N ILE A 56 9.77 7.52 -0.53
CA ILE A 56 8.40 7.40 -1.02
C ILE A 56 7.83 8.81 -1.18
N ILE A 57 7.37 9.14 -2.38
CA ILE A 57 6.73 10.40 -2.72
C ILE A 57 5.31 10.09 -3.17
N PHE A 58 4.35 10.69 -2.47
CA PHE A 58 2.92 10.58 -2.75
C PHE A 58 2.45 11.90 -3.34
N GLY A 59 1.86 11.88 -4.54
CA GLY A 59 1.13 13.02 -5.05
C GLY A 59 -0.11 13.25 -4.19
N SER A 60 -0.23 14.44 -3.59
CA SER A 60 -1.39 14.80 -2.76
C SER A 60 -2.69 14.77 -3.59
N SER A 61 -3.74 14.21 -2.99
CA SER A 61 -5.10 14.18 -3.57
C SER A 61 -6.06 15.18 -2.88
N PHE A 62 -5.54 16.11 -2.05
CA PHE A 62 -6.38 17.12 -1.42
C PHE A 62 -6.97 18.09 -2.47
N PRO A 63 -8.24 18.51 -2.35
CA PRO A 63 -8.94 19.25 -3.42
C PRO A 63 -8.26 20.56 -3.85
N LYS A 64 -7.61 21.27 -2.93
CA LYS A 64 -6.88 22.52 -3.19
C LYS A 64 -5.37 22.33 -3.29
N ASP A 65 -4.88 21.08 -3.29
CA ASP A 65 -3.47 20.75 -3.54
C ASP A 65 -3.15 20.57 -5.03
N GLN A 66 -4.04 20.99 -5.92
CA GLN A 66 -3.78 21.10 -7.36
C GLN A 66 -2.77 22.21 -7.72
N GLU A 67 -1.98 22.67 -6.76
CA GLU A 67 -1.12 23.82 -6.92
C GLU A 67 0.27 23.41 -7.41
N PHE A 68 0.76 24.18 -8.38
CA PHE A 68 2.15 24.24 -8.82
C PHE A 68 3.16 24.14 -7.67
N THR A 69 2.83 24.64 -6.48
CA THR A 69 3.68 24.59 -5.27
C THR A 69 3.95 23.17 -4.77
N GLN A 70 3.00 22.24 -4.85
CA GLN A 70 3.20 20.84 -4.47
C GLN A 70 4.04 20.11 -5.52
N VAL A 71 3.71 20.30 -6.80
CA VAL A 71 4.51 19.79 -7.93
C VAL A 71 5.96 20.25 -7.81
N CYS A 72 6.21 21.53 -7.52
CA CYS A 72 7.55 22.05 -7.30
C CYS A 72 8.28 21.36 -6.15
N ARG A 73 7.60 21.13 -5.02
CA ARG A 73 8.16 20.45 -3.85
C ARG A 73 8.54 19.00 -4.18
N ASP A 74 7.66 18.27 -4.85
CA ASP A 74 7.91 16.89 -5.23
C ASP A 74 9.01 16.77 -6.27
N ILE A 75 9.02 17.62 -7.31
CA ILE A 75 10.11 17.64 -8.29
C ILE A 75 11.44 17.99 -7.62
N ASN A 76 11.47 18.90 -6.65
CA ASN A 76 12.69 19.20 -5.92
C ASN A 76 13.16 18.00 -5.06
N ARG A 77 12.24 17.28 -4.42
CA ARG A 77 12.56 16.03 -3.69
C ARG A 77 13.13 14.97 -4.65
N ILE A 78 12.54 14.83 -5.83
CA ILE A 78 13.04 13.90 -6.87
C ILE A 78 14.42 14.33 -7.35
N LYS A 79 14.64 15.62 -7.62
CA LYS A 79 15.94 16.18 -8.01
C LYS A 79 17.02 15.83 -6.97
N ILE A 80 16.76 16.06 -5.69
CA ILE A 80 17.69 15.72 -4.61
C ILE A 80 17.97 14.20 -4.58
N CYS A 81 16.94 13.37 -4.79
CA CYS A 81 17.12 11.92 -4.84
C CYS A 81 17.96 11.48 -6.06
N MET A 82 17.74 12.10 -7.22
CA MET A 82 18.53 11.88 -8.44
C MET A 82 20.00 12.25 -8.23
N GLU A 83 20.28 13.38 -7.58
CA GLU A 83 21.63 13.87 -7.34
C GLU A 83 22.40 13.03 -6.30
N THR A 84 21.68 12.40 -5.36
CA THR A 84 22.25 11.56 -4.28
C THR A 84 22.25 10.06 -4.60
N GLY A 85 21.56 9.62 -5.67
CA GLY A 85 21.42 8.20 -5.99
C GLY A 85 20.41 7.45 -5.13
N THR A 86 19.53 8.17 -4.45
CA THR A 86 18.48 7.61 -3.61
C THR A 86 17.38 7.00 -4.50
N LYS A 87 16.92 5.77 -4.18
CA LYS A 87 15.81 5.13 -4.91
C LYS A 87 14.51 5.89 -4.59
N VAL A 88 13.69 6.16 -5.60
CA VAL A 88 12.40 6.85 -5.43
C VAL A 88 11.25 5.92 -5.79
N VAL A 89 10.30 5.81 -4.87
CA VAL A 89 9.02 5.14 -5.10
C VAL A 89 7.95 6.21 -5.22
N LEU A 90 7.25 6.17 -6.34
CA LEU A 90 6.32 7.20 -6.74
C LEU A 90 4.90 6.67 -6.79
N LEU A 91 4.00 7.37 -6.09
CA LEU A 91 2.58 7.09 -6.08
C LEU A 91 1.80 8.31 -6.55
N ASN A 92 0.71 8.06 -7.28
CA ASN A 92 -0.18 9.11 -7.78
C ASN A 92 0.57 10.18 -8.62
N MET A 93 1.17 9.72 -9.73
CA MET A 93 2.16 10.46 -10.52
C MET A 93 1.62 11.38 -11.62
N GLU A 94 0.31 11.49 -11.75
CA GLU A 94 -0.32 12.17 -12.89
C GLU A 94 0.16 13.63 -13.02
N ASN A 95 0.23 14.33 -11.89
CA ASN A 95 0.65 15.74 -11.83
C ASN A 95 2.16 15.95 -12.04
N LEU A 96 2.97 14.89 -12.03
CA LEU A 96 4.43 14.95 -12.14
C LEU A 96 4.94 14.43 -13.50
N TYR A 97 4.05 13.90 -14.34
CA TYR A 97 4.44 13.30 -15.62
C TYR A 97 5.11 14.30 -16.56
N GLU A 98 4.50 15.47 -16.78
CA GLU A 98 5.06 16.50 -17.67
C GLU A 98 6.45 16.94 -17.22
N SER A 99 6.62 17.11 -15.90
CA SER A 99 7.87 17.49 -15.28
C SER A 99 8.98 16.45 -15.42
N LEU A 100 8.65 15.16 -15.45
CA LEU A 100 9.62 14.07 -15.53
C LEU A 100 9.82 13.53 -16.95
N TYR A 101 9.22 14.16 -17.96
CA TYR A 101 9.17 13.64 -19.32
C TYR A 101 10.56 13.27 -19.89
N ASP A 102 11.54 14.17 -19.79
CA ASP A 102 12.90 13.92 -20.32
C ASP A 102 13.66 12.85 -19.50
N ALA A 103 13.42 12.80 -18.18
CA ALA A 103 13.95 11.75 -17.31
C ALA A 103 13.40 10.36 -17.65
N LEU A 104 12.08 10.25 -17.83
CA LEU A 104 11.43 8.98 -18.20
C LEU A 104 11.83 8.51 -19.61
N ASN A 105 12.12 9.45 -20.51
CA ASN A 105 12.65 9.15 -21.83
C ASN A 105 14.16 8.83 -21.84
N GLN A 106 14.85 8.99 -20.71
CA GLN A 106 16.29 8.81 -20.56
C GLN A 106 17.09 9.69 -21.52
N TYR A 107 16.63 10.92 -21.76
CA TYR A 107 17.34 11.91 -22.56
C TYR A 107 18.49 12.54 -21.76
N TYR A 108 19.48 11.72 -21.44
CA TYR A 108 20.65 12.13 -20.67
C TYR A 108 21.75 12.73 -21.54
N VAL A 109 22.37 13.79 -21.02
CA VAL A 109 23.56 14.42 -21.60
C VAL A 109 24.74 14.15 -20.66
N SER A 110 25.76 13.47 -21.15
CA SER A 110 26.98 13.20 -20.37
C SER A 110 27.96 14.37 -20.48
N LEU A 111 28.36 14.94 -19.35
CA LEU A 111 29.35 16.01 -19.25
C LEU A 111 30.31 15.69 -18.10
N GLY A 112 31.62 15.64 -18.39
CA GLY A 112 32.64 15.42 -17.35
C GLY A 112 32.57 14.07 -16.63
N GLY A 113 32.00 13.04 -17.27
CA GLY A 113 31.80 11.71 -16.66
C GLY A 113 30.50 11.56 -15.88
N GLU A 114 29.75 12.65 -15.68
CA GLU A 114 28.45 12.66 -15.01
C GLU A 114 27.32 12.77 -16.04
N ASN A 115 26.13 12.31 -15.69
CA ASN A 115 24.94 12.40 -16.54
C ASN A 115 23.99 13.48 -16.04
N TYR A 116 23.39 14.22 -16.97
CA TYR A 116 22.45 15.29 -16.67
C TYR A 116 21.15 15.09 -17.44
N VAL A 117 20.03 15.49 -16.83
CA VAL A 117 18.71 15.51 -17.46
C VAL A 117 17.96 16.79 -17.13
N ASP A 118 17.05 17.20 -18.00
CA ASP A 118 16.16 18.32 -17.73
C ASP A 118 14.93 17.83 -16.95
N LEU A 119 14.59 18.56 -15.88
CA LEU A 119 13.33 18.40 -15.15
C LEU A 119 12.46 19.64 -15.41
N GLY A 120 11.22 19.44 -15.83
CA GLY A 120 10.25 20.51 -16.08
C GLY A 120 9.61 21.02 -14.79
N ILE A 121 9.52 22.33 -14.63
CA ILE A 121 8.77 22.98 -13.55
C ILE A 121 7.98 24.13 -14.18
N GLY A 122 6.72 23.86 -14.53
CA GLY A 122 5.89 24.79 -15.31
C GLY A 122 6.56 25.10 -16.65
N THR A 123 6.86 26.36 -16.90
CA THR A 123 7.54 26.81 -18.14
C THR A 123 9.07 26.69 -18.09
N HIS A 124 9.65 26.37 -16.93
CA HIS A 124 11.09 26.31 -16.74
C HIS A 124 11.61 24.88 -16.81
N ARG A 125 12.86 24.73 -17.24
CA ARG A 125 13.59 23.46 -17.21
C ARG A 125 14.83 23.63 -16.33
N VAL A 126 15.04 22.68 -15.43
CA VAL A 126 16.17 22.67 -14.50
C VAL A 126 17.05 21.46 -14.80
N LYS A 127 18.35 21.69 -14.97
CA LYS A 127 19.31 20.60 -15.13
C LYS A 127 19.51 19.87 -13.80
N CYS A 128 19.35 18.57 -13.83
CA CYS A 128 19.56 17.68 -12.70
C CYS A 128 20.69 16.69 -13.02
N ARG A 129 21.66 16.56 -12.13
CA ARG A 129 22.66 15.49 -12.22
C ARG A 129 22.00 14.17 -11.83
N VAL A 130 22.24 13.11 -12.60
CA VAL A 130 21.71 11.77 -12.38
C VAL A 130 22.83 10.86 -11.90
N HIS A 131 22.78 10.50 -10.62
CA HIS A 131 23.72 9.56 -10.02
C HIS A 131 23.50 8.14 -10.58
N GLU A 132 24.57 7.37 -10.78
CA GLU A 132 24.49 6.01 -11.39
C GLU A 132 23.61 5.02 -10.59
N GLY A 133 23.55 5.21 -9.27
CA GLY A 133 22.72 4.42 -8.34
C GLY A 133 21.23 4.80 -8.32
N PHE A 134 20.82 5.90 -8.96
CA PHE A 134 19.44 6.37 -8.91
C PHE A 134 18.47 5.40 -9.58
N ARG A 135 17.38 5.05 -8.91
CA ARG A 135 16.29 4.23 -9.45
C ARG A 135 14.95 4.87 -9.17
N LEU A 136 14.02 4.68 -10.09
CA LEU A 136 12.67 5.20 -10.02
C LEU A 136 11.69 4.04 -10.24
N ILE A 137 10.71 3.93 -9.35
CA ILE A 137 9.63 2.96 -9.42
C ILE A 137 8.32 3.72 -9.32
N VAL A 138 7.46 3.56 -10.32
CA VAL A 138 6.09 4.08 -10.32
C VAL A 138 5.17 2.95 -9.88
N ILE A 139 4.39 3.16 -8.83
CA ILE A 139 3.33 2.24 -8.41
C ILE A 139 1.99 2.87 -8.78
N ALA A 140 1.16 2.10 -9.47
CA ALA A 140 -0.18 2.51 -9.84
C ALA A 140 -1.15 1.34 -9.80
N ASP A 141 -2.43 1.64 -9.58
CA ASP A 141 -3.50 0.68 -9.79
C ASP A 141 -3.58 0.31 -11.27
N ARG A 142 -3.69 -0.99 -11.55
CA ARG A 142 -3.91 -1.55 -12.88
C ARG A 142 -5.04 -0.83 -13.61
N ALA A 143 -6.18 -0.59 -12.95
CA ALA A 143 -7.30 0.10 -13.58
C ALA A 143 -6.93 1.54 -13.99
N ASN A 144 -6.19 2.25 -13.13
CA ASN A 144 -5.74 3.62 -13.42
C ASN A 144 -4.74 3.67 -14.59
N VAL A 145 -3.82 2.70 -14.65
CA VAL A 145 -2.85 2.62 -15.76
C VAL A 145 -3.55 2.41 -17.10
N TYR A 146 -4.58 1.58 -17.17
CA TYR A 146 -5.27 1.34 -18.45
C TYR A 146 -6.19 2.49 -18.87
N ASN A 147 -6.80 3.19 -17.91
CA ASN A 147 -7.83 4.19 -18.20
C ASN A 147 -7.28 5.61 -18.32
N THR A 148 -6.24 5.95 -17.55
CA THR A 148 -5.80 7.34 -17.37
C THR A 148 -4.41 7.59 -17.95
N PHE A 149 -3.50 6.62 -17.88
CA PHE A 149 -2.11 6.86 -18.24
C PHE A 149 -1.95 7.01 -19.77
N PRO A 150 -1.24 8.04 -20.26
CA PRO A 150 -0.93 8.16 -21.67
C PRO A 150 -0.11 6.95 -22.17
N ILE A 151 -0.48 6.39 -23.33
CA ILE A 151 0.26 5.30 -23.99
C ILE A 151 1.77 5.60 -24.12
N PRO A 152 2.21 6.84 -24.46
CA PRO A 152 3.63 7.17 -24.50
C PRO A 152 4.36 6.95 -23.18
N LEU A 153 3.76 7.34 -22.04
CA LEU A 153 4.33 7.12 -20.70
C LEU A 153 4.49 5.63 -20.42
N ILE A 154 3.42 4.87 -20.64
CA ILE A 154 3.38 3.43 -20.40
C ILE A 154 4.49 2.71 -21.19
N ASN A 155 4.79 3.17 -22.41
CA ASN A 155 5.81 2.57 -23.27
C ASN A 155 7.26 2.91 -22.87
N ARG A 156 7.47 3.92 -22.01
CA ARG A 156 8.81 4.26 -21.49
C ARG A 156 9.16 3.54 -20.20
N LEU A 157 8.16 2.98 -19.52
CA LEU A 157 8.36 2.21 -18.30
C LEU A 157 8.44 0.71 -18.60
N GLU A 158 9.21 0.00 -17.79
CA GLU A 158 9.23 -1.46 -17.73
C GLU A 158 8.08 -1.94 -16.85
N LYS A 159 7.13 -2.68 -17.43
CA LYS A 159 5.85 -3.01 -16.80
C LYS A 159 5.95 -4.35 -16.07
N HIS A 160 5.58 -4.35 -14.80
CA HIS A 160 5.44 -5.55 -14.00
C HIS A 160 4.11 -5.52 -13.27
N PHE A 161 3.47 -6.69 -13.19
CA PHE A 161 2.25 -6.86 -12.42
C PHE A 161 2.59 -7.59 -11.13
N LEU A 162 2.28 -6.95 -10.01
CA LEU A 162 2.56 -7.49 -8.69
C LEU A 162 1.25 -7.66 -7.92
N THR A 163 0.85 -8.93 -7.80
CA THR A 163 -0.18 -9.39 -6.88
C THR A 163 0.50 -9.98 -5.65
N LEU A 164 -0.12 -9.87 -4.47
CA LEU A 164 0.47 -10.44 -3.24
C LEU A 164 0.74 -11.94 -3.35
N SER A 165 -0.15 -12.67 -4.03
CA SER A 165 0.01 -14.10 -4.31
C SER A 165 1.30 -14.42 -5.08
N ASN A 166 1.62 -13.64 -6.11
CA ASN A 166 2.77 -13.91 -6.98
C ASN A 166 4.13 -13.72 -6.28
N GLY A 167 4.17 -12.99 -5.16
CA GLY A 167 5.39 -12.71 -4.40
C GLY A 167 5.69 -13.69 -3.26
N MET A 168 4.79 -14.63 -2.96
CA MET A 168 4.88 -15.47 -1.75
C MET A 168 5.50 -16.85 -1.99
N PRO A 169 6.22 -17.41 -0.99
CA PRO A 169 6.70 -18.79 -1.04
C PRO A 169 5.53 -19.80 -1.14
N PRO A 170 5.75 -20.96 -1.79
CA PRO A 170 4.69 -21.96 -2.01
C PRO A 170 4.05 -22.49 -0.72
N ASP A 171 4.80 -22.57 0.38
CA ASP A 171 4.24 -23.01 1.67
C ASP A 171 3.24 -22.00 2.24
N LYS A 172 3.51 -20.69 2.08
CA LYS A 172 2.59 -19.64 2.52
C LYS A 172 1.37 -19.56 1.60
N LEU A 173 1.52 -19.85 0.31
CA LEU A 173 0.40 -19.90 -0.64
C LEU A 173 -0.66 -20.94 -0.26
N LYS A 174 -0.25 -22.12 0.22
CA LYS A 174 -1.19 -23.14 0.73
C LYS A 174 -2.06 -22.59 1.88
N VAL A 175 -1.47 -21.79 2.77
CA VAL A 175 -2.21 -21.16 3.87
C VAL A 175 -3.19 -20.11 3.36
N VAL A 176 -2.80 -19.34 2.33
CA VAL A 176 -3.67 -18.36 1.68
C VAL A 176 -4.89 -19.05 1.05
N GLU A 177 -4.68 -20.14 0.31
CA GLU A 177 -5.76 -20.91 -0.31
C GLU A 177 -6.72 -21.46 0.76
N LYS A 178 -6.17 -22.08 1.81
CA LYS A 178 -6.97 -22.59 2.94
C LYS A 178 -7.78 -21.48 3.61
N LEU A 179 -7.22 -20.27 3.76
CA LEU A 179 -7.91 -19.12 4.34
C LEU A 179 -9.01 -18.59 3.41
N LYS A 180 -8.79 -18.59 2.09
CA LYS A 180 -9.81 -18.24 1.08
C LYS A 180 -10.97 -19.24 1.09
N GLU A 181 -10.68 -20.53 1.17
CA GLU A 181 -11.69 -21.58 1.31
C GLU A 181 -12.51 -21.38 2.59
N TRP A 182 -11.84 -21.11 3.72
CA TRP A 182 -12.52 -20.82 4.98
C TRP A 182 -13.44 -19.60 4.88
N ALA A 183 -12.97 -18.49 4.30
CA ALA A 183 -13.78 -17.29 4.10
C ALA A 183 -15.00 -17.56 3.19
N THR A 184 -14.82 -18.39 2.17
CA THR A 184 -15.89 -18.84 1.27
C THR A 184 -16.89 -19.70 2.01
N HIS A 185 -16.45 -20.67 2.81
CA HIS A 185 -17.32 -21.50 3.63
C HIS A 185 -18.04 -20.71 4.73
N PHE A 186 -17.40 -19.68 5.29
CA PHE A 186 -18.04 -18.79 6.26
C PHE A 186 -19.23 -18.05 5.63
N SER A 187 -19.03 -17.56 4.41
CA SER A 187 -20.02 -16.75 3.67
C SER A 187 -21.07 -17.60 2.97
N CYS A 188 -20.73 -18.83 2.59
CA CYS A 188 -21.59 -19.72 1.81
C CYS A 188 -22.82 -20.16 2.61
N VAL A 189 -23.98 -19.63 2.23
CA VAL A 189 -25.27 -20.05 2.78
C VAL A 189 -26.09 -20.67 1.67
N LYS A 190 -26.60 -21.88 1.91
CA LYS A 190 -27.55 -22.52 1.01
C LYS A 190 -28.90 -21.80 1.10
N SER A 191 -29.08 -20.75 0.32
CA SER A 191 -30.34 -20.04 0.13
C SER A 191 -30.79 -20.15 -1.33
N THR A 192 -32.10 -20.20 -1.56
CA THR A 192 -32.68 -20.23 -2.91
C THR A 192 -32.75 -18.84 -3.55
N THR A 193 -32.56 -17.77 -2.77
CA THR A 193 -32.85 -16.39 -3.19
C THR A 193 -31.61 -15.53 -3.43
N HIS A 194 -30.50 -15.81 -2.75
CA HIS A 194 -29.28 -15.01 -2.86
C HIS A 194 -28.06 -15.84 -2.43
N GLU A 195 -27.00 -15.80 -3.23
CA GLU A 195 -25.70 -16.34 -2.89
C GLU A 195 -24.82 -15.27 -2.25
N PHE A 196 -24.30 -15.52 -1.05
CA PHE A 196 -23.46 -14.58 -0.32
C PHE A 196 -21.99 -14.82 -0.64
N ARG A 197 -21.27 -13.76 -0.98
CA ARG A 197 -19.83 -13.78 -1.25
C ARG A 197 -19.04 -13.36 0.00
N PRO A 198 -17.74 -13.68 0.08
CA PRO A 198 -16.85 -13.14 1.10
C PRO A 198 -16.88 -11.62 1.23
N SER A 199 -17.02 -10.89 0.11
CA SER A 199 -17.19 -9.43 0.08
C SER A 199 -18.43 -8.93 0.81
N ASP A 200 -19.48 -9.76 0.91
CA ASP A 200 -20.72 -9.41 1.61
C ASP A 200 -20.63 -9.72 3.11
N SER A 201 -19.70 -10.60 3.48
CA SER A 201 -19.55 -11.06 4.87
C SER A 201 -18.43 -10.37 5.63
N PHE A 202 -17.39 -9.96 4.91
CA PHE A 202 -16.20 -9.32 5.45
C PHE A 202 -16.02 -7.94 4.80
N ILE A 203 -16.09 -6.87 5.59
CA ILE A 203 -16.04 -5.51 5.06
C ILE A 203 -14.64 -5.23 4.49
N GLY A 204 -14.59 -4.81 3.22
CA GLY A 204 -13.34 -4.50 2.52
C GLY A 204 -12.58 -5.74 2.04
N TYR A 205 -13.24 -6.90 1.95
CA TYR A 205 -12.62 -8.10 1.41
C TYR A 205 -12.42 -8.01 -0.10
N THR A 206 -11.19 -8.24 -0.52
CA THR A 206 -10.71 -8.31 -1.90
C THR A 206 -9.99 -9.64 -2.12
N GLU A 207 -9.64 -9.95 -3.37
CA GLU A 207 -8.95 -11.21 -3.70
C GLU A 207 -7.58 -11.35 -3.01
N ASP A 208 -6.99 -10.22 -2.61
CA ASP A 208 -5.69 -10.07 -1.96
C ASP A 208 -5.78 -9.99 -0.42
N THR A 209 -6.97 -9.95 0.18
CA THR A 209 -7.12 -9.84 1.65
C THR A 209 -6.46 -11.01 2.38
N CYS A 210 -6.76 -12.25 1.99
CA CYS A 210 -6.14 -13.43 2.61
C CYS A 210 -4.62 -13.45 2.46
N ALA A 211 -4.14 -13.04 1.28
CA ALA A 211 -2.71 -12.95 0.99
C ALA A 211 -2.02 -11.90 1.89
N SER A 212 -2.65 -10.74 2.06
CA SER A 212 -2.18 -9.66 2.95
C SER A 212 -2.12 -10.10 4.41
N ILE A 213 -3.15 -10.81 4.89
CA ILE A 213 -3.22 -11.33 6.26
C ILE A 213 -2.10 -12.33 6.51
N VAL A 214 -1.92 -13.30 5.61
CA VAL A 214 -0.86 -14.32 5.73
C VAL A 214 0.52 -13.65 5.68
N LEU A 215 0.73 -12.68 4.79
CA LEU A 215 2.01 -11.95 4.73
C LEU A 215 2.29 -11.22 6.04
N LYS A 216 1.30 -10.51 6.61
CA LYS A 216 1.44 -9.81 7.89
C LYS A 216 1.78 -10.78 9.03
N LEU A 217 1.02 -11.87 9.16
CA LEU A 217 1.22 -12.86 10.21
C LEU A 217 2.52 -13.65 10.04
N SER A 218 2.98 -13.87 8.82
CA SER A 218 4.26 -14.54 8.54
C SER A 218 5.49 -13.78 9.04
N LYS A 219 5.36 -12.48 9.37
CA LYS A 219 6.42 -11.70 10.01
C LYS A 219 6.55 -12.00 11.51
N ILE A 220 5.47 -12.51 12.13
CA ILE A 220 5.37 -12.76 13.57
C ILE A 220 5.50 -14.26 13.86
N TYR A 221 4.77 -15.08 13.09
CA TYR A 221 4.67 -16.51 13.25
C TYR A 221 5.37 -17.25 12.11
N ASN A 222 6.06 -18.33 12.45
CA ASN A 222 6.67 -19.21 11.45
C ASN A 222 5.75 -20.39 11.08
N ASP A 223 4.97 -20.88 12.04
CA ASP A 223 4.11 -22.05 11.85
C ASP A 223 2.86 -21.71 11.01
N SER A 224 2.55 -22.61 10.07
CA SER A 224 1.43 -22.45 9.14
C SER A 224 0.07 -22.63 9.81
N VAL A 225 0.00 -23.41 10.90
CA VAL A 225 -1.24 -23.63 11.65
C VAL A 225 -1.60 -22.37 12.44
N GLU A 226 -0.65 -21.83 13.21
CA GLU A 226 -0.85 -20.56 13.95
C GLU A 226 -1.23 -19.40 13.01
N ILE A 227 -0.57 -19.27 11.87
CA ILE A 227 -0.90 -18.24 10.86
C ILE A 227 -2.34 -18.40 10.36
N PHE A 228 -2.80 -19.63 10.15
CA PHE A 228 -4.16 -19.88 9.70
C PHE A 228 -5.19 -19.51 10.79
N GLU A 229 -4.96 -19.91 12.04
CA GLU A 229 -5.86 -19.62 13.16
C GLU A 229 -5.94 -18.12 13.44
N GLU A 230 -4.80 -17.43 13.53
CA GLU A 230 -4.75 -15.98 13.67
C GLU A 230 -5.33 -15.26 12.44
N GLY A 231 -5.15 -15.84 11.25
CA GLY A 231 -5.74 -15.35 10.01
C GLY A 231 -7.26 -15.37 10.04
N CYS A 232 -7.85 -16.45 10.55
CA CYS A 232 -9.31 -16.55 10.74
C CYS A 232 -9.80 -15.51 11.76
N LYS A 233 -9.09 -15.33 12.88
CA LYS A 233 -9.41 -14.28 13.87
C LYS A 233 -9.37 -12.89 13.25
N LEU A 234 -8.37 -12.58 12.44
CA LEU A 234 -8.27 -11.29 11.74
C LEU A 234 -9.40 -11.09 10.73
N LEU A 235 -9.80 -12.12 9.97
CA LEU A 235 -10.98 -12.02 9.11
C LEU A 235 -12.25 -11.79 9.92
N LEU A 236 -12.42 -12.45 11.06
CA LEU A 236 -13.57 -12.24 11.95
C LEU A 236 -13.64 -10.80 12.48
N LYS A 237 -12.51 -10.08 12.59
CA LYS A 237 -12.54 -8.64 12.92
C LYS A 237 -13.24 -7.79 11.86
N LEU A 238 -13.28 -8.26 10.62
CA LEU A 238 -13.95 -7.59 9.50
C LEU A 238 -15.36 -8.14 9.25
N ALA A 239 -15.75 -9.21 9.95
CA ALA A 239 -17.02 -9.87 9.73
C ALA A 239 -18.18 -9.01 10.23
N THR A 240 -19.29 -9.03 9.50
CA THR A 240 -20.50 -8.33 9.93
C THR A 240 -21.33 -9.20 10.89
N PRO A 241 -22.05 -8.60 11.87
CA PRO A 241 -22.85 -9.37 12.84
C PRO A 241 -23.98 -10.22 12.20
N ASP A 242 -24.54 -9.74 11.09
CA ASP A 242 -25.53 -10.48 10.31
C ASP A 242 -24.90 -11.72 9.64
N SER A 243 -23.65 -11.62 9.19
CA SER A 243 -22.89 -12.77 8.66
C SER A 243 -22.62 -13.82 9.72
N LEU A 244 -22.26 -13.40 10.93
CA LEU A 244 -22.11 -14.31 12.07
C LEU A 244 -23.40 -15.11 12.30
N SER A 245 -24.55 -14.44 12.26
CA SER A 245 -25.86 -15.09 12.42
C SER A 245 -26.16 -16.12 11.33
N ARG A 246 -25.57 -15.97 10.13
CA ARG A 246 -25.73 -16.89 9.01
C ARG A 246 -24.85 -18.14 9.09
N VAL A 247 -23.78 -18.14 9.90
CA VAL A 247 -22.82 -19.26 9.99
C VAL A 247 -23.50 -20.60 10.35
N MET A 248 -24.59 -20.58 11.13
CA MET A 248 -25.35 -21.80 11.44
C MET A 248 -25.93 -22.51 10.21
N LYS A 249 -26.07 -21.79 9.08
CA LYS A 249 -26.55 -22.31 7.80
C LYS A 249 -25.41 -22.55 6.80
N SER A 250 -24.16 -22.35 7.21
CA SER A 250 -22.98 -22.55 6.37
C SER A 250 -22.30 -23.90 6.65
N PRO A 251 -21.35 -24.34 5.81
CA PRO A 251 -20.52 -25.51 6.09
C PRO A 251 -19.78 -25.44 7.43
N LEU A 252 -19.61 -24.25 8.03
CA LEU A 252 -18.91 -24.04 9.30
C LEU A 252 -19.81 -24.15 10.54
N LYS A 253 -21.06 -24.61 10.41
CA LYS A 253 -22.02 -24.74 11.53
C LYS A 253 -21.43 -25.44 12.78
N ASN A 254 -20.56 -26.44 12.60
CA ASN A 254 -19.97 -27.21 13.69
C ASN A 254 -18.94 -26.39 14.49
N GLN A 255 -18.39 -25.32 13.90
CA GLN A 255 -17.41 -24.42 14.52
C GLN A 255 -18.08 -23.16 15.09
N PHE A 256 -19.40 -23.04 15.03
CA PHE A 256 -20.12 -21.82 15.39
C PHE A 256 -19.81 -21.34 16.81
N GLY A 257 -19.78 -22.24 17.81
CA GLY A 257 -19.48 -21.86 19.19
C GLY A 257 -18.11 -21.22 19.37
N PHE A 258 -17.10 -21.71 18.63
CA PHE A 258 -15.75 -21.13 18.64
C PHE A 258 -15.70 -19.77 17.93
N ILE A 259 -16.32 -19.69 16.75
CA ILE A 259 -16.40 -18.45 15.95
C ILE A 259 -17.12 -17.35 16.73
N GLN A 260 -18.26 -17.69 17.35
CA GLN A 260 -19.06 -16.77 18.14
C GLN A 260 -18.28 -16.26 19.35
N LYS A 261 -17.57 -17.15 20.07
CA LYS A 261 -16.72 -16.77 21.19
C LYS A 261 -15.67 -15.73 20.77
N ILE A 262 -14.93 -16.00 19.70
CA ILE A 262 -13.91 -15.08 19.17
C ILE A 262 -14.52 -13.74 18.79
N PHE A 263 -15.67 -13.76 18.09
CA PHE A 263 -16.32 -12.54 17.65
C PHE A 263 -16.69 -11.62 18.83
N TYR A 264 -17.20 -12.18 19.93
CA TYR A 264 -17.52 -11.38 21.12
C TYR A 264 -16.28 -10.90 21.88
N GLU A 265 -15.20 -11.69 21.90
CA GLU A 265 -13.90 -11.30 22.49
C GLU A 265 -13.24 -10.14 21.72
N GLN A 266 -13.67 -9.83 20.50
CA GLN A 266 -13.14 -8.76 19.67
C GLN A 266 -13.84 -7.39 19.84
N PHE A 267 -14.82 -7.28 20.74
CA PHE A 267 -15.47 -6.00 21.10
C PHE A 267 -16.18 -5.25 19.95
N HIS A 268 -16.84 -5.98 19.04
CA HIS A 268 -17.60 -5.39 17.91
C HIS A 268 -18.88 -4.62 18.30
N SER A 269 -19.28 -4.66 19.58
CA SER A 269 -20.56 -4.11 20.04
C SER A 269 -20.56 -2.59 20.23
N SER A 270 -19.41 -1.99 20.54
CA SER A 270 -19.30 -0.56 20.83
C SER A 270 -17.90 -0.05 20.59
N LEU A 271 -17.78 1.12 19.95
CA LEU A 271 -16.50 1.83 19.79
C LEU A 271 -15.83 2.09 21.15
N ILE A 272 -16.61 2.38 22.19
CA ILE A 272 -16.08 2.67 23.52
C ILE A 272 -15.43 1.42 24.12
N SER A 273 -16.12 0.27 24.06
CA SER A 273 -15.57 -1.00 24.56
C SER A 273 -14.31 -1.40 23.81
N PHE A 274 -14.28 -1.18 22.49
CA PHE A 274 -13.10 -1.39 21.66
C PHE A 274 -11.94 -0.49 22.09
N LEU A 275 -12.16 0.83 22.23
CA LEU A 275 -11.12 1.78 22.61
C LEU A 275 -10.55 1.49 24.01
N TYR A 276 -11.38 1.13 24.99
CA TYR A 276 -10.90 0.75 26.32
C TYR A 276 -10.00 -0.49 26.29
N ALA A 277 -10.36 -1.50 25.48
CA ALA A 277 -9.57 -2.71 25.33
C ALA A 277 -8.22 -2.43 24.65
N GLU A 278 -8.21 -1.59 23.60
CA GLU A 278 -6.98 -1.29 22.85
C GLU A 278 -6.06 -0.30 23.59
N LEU A 279 -6.60 0.73 24.25
CA LEU A 279 -5.81 1.69 25.04
C LEU A 279 -5.18 1.07 26.28
N GLY A 280 -5.82 0.04 26.85
CA GLY A 280 -5.25 -0.74 27.96
C GLY A 280 -4.13 -1.70 27.56
N ASN A 281 -3.87 -1.85 26.26
CA ASN A 281 -2.87 -2.76 25.73
C ASN A 281 -1.57 -1.99 25.46
N GLU A 282 -0.52 -2.19 26.26
CA GLU A 282 0.73 -1.40 26.17
C GLU A 282 1.50 -1.59 24.85
N ASP A 283 1.18 -2.64 24.08
CA ASP A 283 1.76 -2.94 22.77
C ASP A 283 1.05 -2.21 21.60
N SER A 284 -0.01 -1.44 21.85
CA SER A 284 -0.95 -0.90 20.83
C SER A 284 -0.51 0.40 20.15
N LYS A 285 0.79 0.69 20.07
CA LYS A 285 1.29 1.79 19.23
C LYS A 285 1.17 1.43 17.75
N PHE A 286 -0.05 1.46 17.21
CA PHE A 286 -0.28 1.19 15.79
C PHE A 286 -1.47 1.97 15.23
N MET A 287 -1.35 2.41 13.98
CA MET A 287 -2.44 3.01 13.22
C MET A 287 -3.55 1.98 12.97
N GLN A 288 -4.74 2.21 13.50
CA GLN A 288 -5.90 1.32 13.30
C GLN A 288 -6.96 1.99 12.42
N LYS A 289 -7.56 1.21 11.52
CA LYS A 289 -8.69 1.64 10.69
C LYS A 289 -9.95 0.94 11.20
N LEU A 290 -10.93 1.72 11.62
CA LEU A 290 -12.23 1.26 12.10
C LEU A 290 -13.32 1.58 11.07
N ILE A 291 -14.29 0.68 10.93
CA ILE A 291 -15.46 0.88 10.08
C ILE A 291 -16.69 0.85 10.99
N ILE A 292 -17.50 1.90 10.94
CA ILE A 292 -18.67 2.07 11.81
C ILE A 292 -19.84 2.48 10.93
N TRP A 293 -20.99 1.84 11.15
CA TRP A 293 -22.25 2.16 10.47
C TRP A 293 -23.03 3.28 11.16
N GLN A 294 -22.64 3.64 12.39
CA GLN A 294 -23.27 4.73 13.13
C GLN A 294 -22.67 6.09 12.76
N PRO A 295 -23.47 7.17 12.71
CA PRO A 295 -22.95 8.51 12.47
C PRO A 295 -21.91 8.92 13.52
N LEU A 296 -20.78 9.42 13.08
CA LEU A 296 -19.69 9.87 13.95
C LEU A 296 -20.17 10.95 14.94
N ASP A 297 -21.08 11.84 14.51
CA ASP A 297 -21.63 12.89 15.37
C ASP A 297 -22.40 12.36 16.58
N LEU A 298 -23.04 11.19 16.45
CA LEU A 298 -23.77 10.55 17.54
C LEU A 298 -22.79 9.98 18.56
N LEU A 299 -21.71 9.36 18.09
CA LEU A 299 -20.63 8.83 18.92
C LEU A 299 -19.97 9.95 19.74
N LEU A 300 -19.68 11.10 19.12
CA LEU A 300 -19.06 12.23 19.81
C LEU A 300 -19.92 12.84 20.92
N ARG A 301 -21.25 12.81 20.77
CA ARG A 301 -22.19 13.31 21.79
C ARG A 301 -22.30 12.41 23.01
N CYS A 302 -21.94 11.13 22.89
CA CYS A 302 -22.05 10.14 23.96
C CYS A 302 -20.87 10.14 24.96
N GLY A 303 -20.05 11.19 24.99
CA GLY A 303 -18.99 11.33 26.01
C GLY A 303 -17.75 10.47 25.73
N LEU A 304 -17.42 10.23 24.46
CA LEU A 304 -16.19 9.55 23.99
C LEU A 304 -14.87 10.29 24.34
N LEU A 305 -14.92 11.26 25.25
CA LEU A 305 -13.83 12.18 25.62
C LEU A 305 -12.87 11.64 26.67
N VAL A 306 -13.03 10.41 27.15
CA VAL A 306 -12.06 9.84 28.09
C VAL A 306 -10.83 9.39 27.28
N ASN A 307 -9.80 10.24 27.26
CA ASN A 307 -8.44 10.03 26.72
C ASN A 307 -8.22 10.19 25.20
N LEU A 308 -9.20 10.69 24.44
CA LEU A 308 -8.99 11.08 23.04
C LEU A 308 -8.30 12.45 22.98
N HIS A 309 -7.00 12.47 22.68
CA HIS A 309 -6.21 13.71 22.58
C HIS A 309 -6.64 14.62 21.42
N LYS A 310 -7.07 14.05 20.28
CA LYS A 310 -7.42 14.84 19.09
C LYS A 310 -8.34 14.08 18.15
N LEU A 311 -9.36 14.77 17.64
CA LEU A 311 -10.21 14.29 16.56
C LEU A 311 -10.10 15.23 15.36
N CYS A 312 -9.71 14.69 14.22
CA CYS A 312 -9.61 15.41 12.96
C CYS A 312 -10.65 14.82 11.98
N ARG A 313 -11.50 15.66 11.39
CA ARG A 313 -12.41 15.24 10.32
C ARG A 313 -11.75 15.54 8.97
N LEU A 314 -11.51 14.51 8.16
CA LEU A 314 -10.83 14.66 6.88
C LEU A 314 -11.47 15.71 5.93
N PRO A 315 -12.81 15.85 5.85
CA PRO A 315 -13.44 16.87 5.00
C PRO A 315 -13.11 18.33 5.37
N ASP A 316 -12.64 18.59 6.59
CA ASP A 316 -12.29 19.94 7.04
C ASP A 316 -10.95 20.42 6.46
N PHE A 317 -10.16 19.52 5.87
CA PHE A 317 -8.85 19.80 5.30
C PHE A 317 -8.93 19.85 3.78
N LEU A 318 -8.56 20.99 3.21
CA LEU A 318 -8.57 21.19 1.76
C LEU A 318 -7.18 21.12 1.14
N GLN A 319 -6.12 21.18 1.96
CA GLN A 319 -4.71 21.12 1.56
C GLN A 319 -3.92 20.28 2.56
N GLU A 320 -2.87 19.60 2.10
CA GLU A 320 -1.97 18.78 2.90
C GLU A 320 -1.27 19.62 4.00
N GLY A 321 -0.87 20.85 3.68
CA GLY A 321 -0.29 21.77 4.65
C GLY A 321 -1.23 22.09 5.83
N MET A 322 -2.55 22.15 5.57
CA MET A 322 -3.56 22.32 6.63
C MET A 322 -3.70 21.05 7.47
N PHE A 323 -3.61 19.87 6.85
CA PHE A 323 -3.69 18.60 7.58
C PHE A 323 -2.50 18.42 8.52
N PHE A 324 -1.27 18.62 8.03
CA PHE A 324 -0.07 18.49 8.86
C PHE A 324 0.10 19.65 9.85
N GLY A 325 -0.21 20.89 9.45
CA GLY A 325 -0.17 22.06 10.33
C GLY A 325 -1.30 22.10 11.36
N GLY A 326 -2.49 21.63 10.98
CA GLY A 326 -3.64 21.49 11.86
C GLY A 326 -3.47 20.36 12.88
N CYS A 327 -2.74 19.29 12.55
CA CYS A 327 -2.35 18.24 13.50
C CYS A 327 -1.40 18.74 14.61
N SER A 328 -0.58 19.77 14.35
CA SER A 328 0.37 20.34 15.32
C SER A 328 -0.22 21.36 16.31
N SER A 329 -1.50 21.73 16.23
CA SER A 329 -2.05 22.77 17.10
C SER A 329 -3.39 22.40 17.75
N ILE A 330 -3.51 22.80 19.02
CA ILE A 330 -4.70 23.14 19.81
C ILE A 330 -5.11 22.13 20.91
N ILE A 331 -4.68 22.55 22.11
CA ILE A 331 -5.09 22.34 23.53
C ILE A 331 -5.00 20.93 24.08
#